data_AF-A0A158D3P6-F1
#
_entry.id   AF-A0A158D3P6-F1
#
_cell.length_a   1.000
_cell.length_b   1.000
_cell.length_c   1.000
_cell.angle_alpha   90.00
_cell.angle_beta   90.00
_cell.angle_gamma   90.00
#
_symmetry.space_group_name_H-M   'P 1'
#
loop_
_entity.id
_entity.type
_entity.pdbx_description
1 polymer ?
#
loop_
_entity_poly.entity_id
_entity_poly.type
_entity_poly.pdbx_seq_one_letter_code
_entity_poly.pdbx_strand_id
1 'polypeptide(L)'
;MATAAAGLCSTFRDKPMPDQTGRAQLRGVLLSILQSIPDVAVYSPGDWNVATPKLPAIKMRPAKERKQSNGRNGPTAFTTVAAFEIKAEVSAASGAAALLALETLGAEIEEAIFKSIPLRRIAQDFPFCDTETEVTADGSTHVGGLSILLGIEFVETFYPDINTQLLAMDVTADLTNVADPNGTYPNPPFPDAVTPAPRTQGPDGRAEGEVNVQFPQ
;
A
#
# COMPACT_ATOMS: atom_id res chain seq x y z
N MET A 1 9.26 -43.15 -19.35
CA MET A 1 8.36 -42.84 -18.20
C MET A 1 8.47 -41.36 -17.94
N ALA A 2 7.35 -40.66 -18.08
CA ALA A 2 7.26 -39.20 -18.07
C ALA A 2 7.28 -38.61 -16.65
N THR A 3 8.05 -37.53 -16.52
CA THR A 3 7.72 -36.21 -15.94
C THR A 3 6.80 -36.09 -14.70
N ALA A 4 7.30 -35.39 -13.68
CA ALA A 4 6.51 -34.40 -12.92
C ALA A 4 7.44 -33.39 -12.19
N ALA A 5 7.79 -32.31 -12.90
CA ALA A 5 8.21 -31.04 -12.31
C ALA A 5 7.06 -30.04 -12.56
N ALA A 6 6.30 -29.69 -11.51
CA ALA A 6 5.26 -28.66 -11.50
C ALA A 6 4.81 -28.46 -10.03
N GLY A 7 4.64 -27.27 -9.47
CA GLY A 7 4.85 -25.94 -10.00
C GLY A 7 4.75 -24.90 -8.88
N LEU A 8 5.57 -23.85 -8.95
CA LEU A 8 5.23 -22.55 -8.37
C LEU A 8 4.71 -21.70 -9.52
N CYS A 9 3.41 -21.85 -9.76
CA CYS A 9 2.61 -21.15 -10.75
C CYS A 9 2.48 -19.66 -10.37
N SER A 10 3.34 -18.84 -11.00
CA SER A 10 3.04 -17.59 -11.72
C SER A 10 1.83 -16.69 -11.34
N THR A 11 1.38 -16.63 -10.09
CA THR A 11 0.23 -15.78 -9.70
C THR A 11 0.60 -14.40 -9.14
N PHE A 12 1.87 -14.01 -9.18
CA PHE A 12 2.33 -12.71 -8.63
C PHE A 12 2.48 -11.58 -9.67
N ARG A 13 2.20 -11.83 -10.95
CA ARG A 13 2.17 -10.80 -12.00
C ARG A 13 0.71 -10.61 -12.44
N ASP A 14 0.28 -9.35 -12.50
CA ASP A 14 -1.01 -8.86 -13.02
C ASP A 14 -2.18 -8.64 -12.05
N LYS A 15 -1.98 -8.75 -10.72
CA LYS A 15 -2.90 -8.10 -9.79
C LYS A 15 -2.28 -6.77 -9.32
N PRO A 16 -2.88 -5.59 -9.62
CA PRO A 16 -2.52 -4.38 -8.88
C PRO A 16 -2.65 -4.73 -7.39
N MET A 17 -1.65 -4.39 -6.58
CA MET A 17 -1.58 -4.82 -5.18
C MET A 17 -2.98 -4.70 -4.54
N PRO A 18 -3.53 -5.74 -3.91
CA PRO A 18 -4.69 -5.53 -3.06
C PRO A 18 -4.21 -4.56 -1.98
N ASP A 19 -4.78 -3.35 -2.02
CA ASP A 19 -4.35 -2.16 -1.27
C ASP A 19 -4.01 -2.45 0.19
N GLN A 20 -4.70 -3.43 0.76
CA GLN A 20 -4.63 -3.84 2.16
C GLN A 20 -3.41 -4.73 2.53
N THR A 21 -2.58 -5.16 1.57
CA THR A 21 -1.42 -6.06 1.81
C THR A 21 -0.04 -5.43 1.60
N GLY A 22 0.03 -4.14 1.24
CA GLY A 22 1.30 -3.47 0.89
C GLY A 22 2.39 -3.63 1.94
N ARG A 23 2.01 -3.62 3.22
CA ARG A 23 2.91 -3.82 4.37
C ARG A 23 3.52 -5.22 4.45
N ALA A 24 2.69 -6.25 4.25
CA ALA A 24 3.14 -7.63 4.26
C ALA A 24 4.09 -7.90 3.09
N GLN A 25 3.80 -7.29 1.93
CA GLN A 25 4.67 -7.35 0.75
C GLN A 25 5.99 -6.62 0.97
N LEU A 26 5.97 -5.38 1.51
CA LEU A 26 7.18 -4.63 1.86
C LEU A 26 8.08 -5.42 2.80
N ARG A 27 7.51 -5.99 3.87
CA ARG A 27 8.24 -6.85 4.80
C ARG A 27 8.85 -8.08 4.10
N GLY A 28 8.09 -8.73 3.21
CA GLY A 28 8.58 -9.88 2.45
C GLY A 28 9.75 -9.53 1.54
N VAL A 29 9.67 -8.39 0.84
CA VAL A 29 10.76 -7.89 0.00
C VAL A 29 11.98 -7.54 0.83
N LEU A 30 11.80 -6.79 1.93
CA LEU A 30 12.90 -6.41 2.82
C LEU A 30 13.60 -7.65 3.41
N LEU A 31 12.84 -8.65 3.85
CA LEU A 31 13.39 -9.91 4.35
C LEU A 31 14.21 -10.64 3.27
N SER A 32 13.71 -10.70 2.02
CA SER A 32 14.42 -11.32 0.91
C SER A 32 15.75 -10.62 0.57
N ILE A 33 15.82 -9.31 0.77
CA ILE A 33 17.04 -8.52 0.58
C ILE A 33 18.05 -8.84 1.67
N LEU A 34 17.63 -8.83 2.93
CA LEU A 34 18.52 -9.15 4.06
C LEU A 34 19.05 -10.58 3.93
N GLN A 35 18.23 -11.53 3.48
CA GLN A 35 18.64 -12.92 3.21
C GLN A 35 19.64 -13.08 2.05
N SER A 36 19.86 -12.03 1.24
CA SER A 36 20.87 -12.05 0.18
C SER A 36 22.28 -11.73 0.67
N ILE A 37 22.41 -11.20 1.90
CA ILE A 37 23.70 -10.92 2.52
C ILE A 37 24.35 -12.27 2.89
N PRO A 38 25.57 -12.54 2.43
CA PRO A 38 26.23 -13.83 2.67
C PRO A 38 26.62 -13.99 4.15
N ASP A 39 26.78 -15.25 4.56
CA ASP A 39 27.39 -15.63 5.85
C ASP A 39 26.72 -15.04 7.12
N VAL A 40 25.46 -14.59 7.02
CA VAL A 40 24.68 -14.05 8.14
C VAL A 40 23.33 -14.73 8.26
N ALA A 41 22.95 -15.11 9.48
CA ALA A 41 21.63 -15.71 9.73
C ALA A 41 20.56 -14.62 9.84
N VAL A 42 19.47 -14.71 9.10
CA VAL A 42 18.39 -13.71 9.11
C VAL A 42 17.12 -14.28 9.77
N TYR A 43 16.59 -13.55 10.75
CA TYR A 43 15.41 -13.93 11.53
C TYR A 43 14.33 -12.84 11.45
N SER A 44 13.06 -13.25 11.36
CA SER A 44 11.89 -12.37 11.44
C SER A 44 10.76 -13.12 12.16
N PRO A 45 10.16 -12.57 13.24
CA PRO A 45 10.43 -11.25 13.81
C PRO A 45 11.76 -11.16 14.59
N GLY A 46 12.44 -12.30 14.82
CA GLY A 46 13.70 -12.33 15.56
C GLY A 46 13.51 -12.01 17.04
N ASP A 47 12.48 -12.59 17.65
CA ASP A 47 12.02 -12.37 19.02
C ASP A 47 12.86 -13.09 20.09
N TRP A 48 13.76 -14.00 19.70
CA TRP A 48 14.66 -14.70 20.62
C TRP A 48 16.10 -14.18 20.57
N ASN A 49 16.82 -14.41 21.67
CA ASN A 49 18.25 -14.13 21.72
C ASN A 49 19.05 -15.15 20.91
N VAL A 50 20.06 -14.70 20.16
CA VAL A 50 20.94 -15.57 19.37
C VAL A 50 22.20 -15.81 20.19
N ALA A 51 22.54 -17.08 20.41
CA ALA A 51 23.75 -17.43 21.14
C ALA A 51 25.01 -16.94 20.40
N THR A 52 26.00 -16.43 21.13
CA THR A 52 27.24 -15.85 20.57
C THR A 52 27.93 -16.71 19.49
N PRO A 53 28.03 -18.05 19.62
CA PRO A 53 28.65 -18.88 18.57
C PRO A 53 27.88 -18.95 17.24
N LYS A 54 26.65 -18.41 17.19
CA LYS A 54 25.79 -18.35 15.99
C LYS A 54 25.75 -16.96 15.36
N LEU A 55 26.56 -16.02 15.87
CA LEU A 55 26.73 -14.71 15.24
C LEU A 55 27.70 -14.83 14.05
N PRO A 56 27.52 -14.03 12.98
CA PRO A 56 26.64 -12.87 12.88
C PRO A 56 25.17 -13.23 12.60
N ALA A 57 24.26 -12.39 13.09
CA ALA A 57 22.82 -12.54 12.85
C ALA A 57 22.12 -11.20 12.65
N ILE A 58 21.12 -11.18 11.77
CA ILE A 58 20.20 -10.08 11.53
C ILE A 58 18.80 -10.47 12.01
N LYS A 59 18.12 -9.59 12.72
CA LYS A 59 16.75 -9.71 13.19
C LYS A 59 15.95 -8.53 12.64
N MET A 60 14.84 -8.79 11.97
CA MET A 60 13.98 -7.74 11.40
C MET A 60 12.57 -7.86 11.95
N ARG A 61 11.98 -6.73 12.34
CA ARG A 61 10.56 -6.65 12.72
C ARG A 61 9.92 -5.34 12.27
N PRO A 62 8.61 -5.32 12.00
CA PRO A 62 7.87 -4.07 11.89
C PRO A 62 7.90 -3.34 13.24
N ALA A 63 8.17 -2.04 13.23
CA ALA A 63 8.27 -1.22 14.43
C ALA A 63 7.01 -0.39 14.66
N LYS A 64 6.70 0.52 13.72
CA LYS A 64 5.54 1.41 13.78
C LYS A 64 5.17 1.88 12.39
N GLU A 65 3.98 2.45 12.27
CA GLU A 65 3.52 3.01 11.00
C GLU A 65 2.82 4.34 11.23
N ARG A 66 2.92 5.20 10.22
CA ARG A 66 2.26 6.50 10.21
C ARG A 66 1.58 6.70 8.87
N LYS A 67 0.30 7.06 8.91
CA LYS A 67 -0.49 7.38 7.73
C LYS A 67 -0.83 8.85 7.73
N GLN A 68 -0.51 9.53 6.65
CA GLN A 68 -0.90 10.91 6.41
C GLN A 68 -1.99 10.91 5.34
N SER A 69 -3.17 11.46 5.67
CA SER A 69 -4.28 11.52 4.72
C SER A 69 -3.95 12.45 3.54
N ASN A 70 -4.31 12.02 2.34
CA ASN A 70 -4.12 12.79 1.11
C ASN A 70 -5.22 13.85 0.89
N GLY A 71 -6.18 13.96 1.81
CA GLY A 71 -7.28 14.92 1.74
C GLY A 71 -8.66 14.25 1.76
N ARG A 72 -9.70 15.08 1.58
CA ARG A 72 -11.11 14.67 1.70
C ARG A 72 -11.74 14.28 0.37
N ASN A 73 -11.11 14.64 -0.75
CA ASN A 73 -11.67 14.45 -2.08
C ASN A 73 -11.06 13.19 -2.71
N GLY A 74 -11.91 12.29 -3.20
CA GLY A 74 -11.48 11.04 -3.84
C GLY A 74 -11.56 9.83 -2.90
N PRO A 75 -10.95 8.69 -3.28
CA PRO A 75 -10.92 7.50 -2.43
C PRO A 75 -10.13 7.78 -1.14
N THR A 76 -10.38 6.99 -0.10
CA THR A 76 -9.65 7.14 1.16
C THR A 76 -8.20 6.75 0.93
N ALA A 77 -7.30 7.72 0.82
CA ALA A 77 -5.89 7.49 0.49
C ALA A 77 -4.94 8.13 1.49
N PHE A 78 -3.81 7.46 1.71
CA PHE A 78 -2.78 7.86 2.63
C PHE A 78 -1.38 7.74 2.00
N THR A 79 -0.52 8.72 2.28
CA THR A 79 0.93 8.53 2.26
C THR A 79 1.32 7.83 3.56
N THR A 80 1.77 6.58 3.45
CA THR A 80 2.08 5.72 4.59
C THR A 80 3.59 5.55 4.72
N VAL A 81 4.12 5.81 5.91
CA VAL A 81 5.49 5.48 6.28
C VAL A 81 5.46 4.27 7.20
N ALA A 82 5.96 3.13 6.71
CA ALA A 82 6.19 1.94 7.52
C ALA A 82 7.63 1.92 8.03
N ALA A 83 7.80 1.87 9.34
CA ALA A 83 9.09 1.78 9.99
C ALA A 83 9.43 0.32 10.33
N PHE A 84 10.61 -0.12 9.94
CA PHE A 84 11.17 -1.43 10.25
C PHE A 84 12.39 -1.28 11.15
N GLU A 85 12.46 -2.09 12.18
CA GLU A 85 13.63 -2.19 13.04
C GLU A 85 14.45 -3.41 12.58
N ILE A 86 15.70 -3.17 12.22
CA ILE A 86 16.67 -4.16 11.79
C ILE A 86 17.80 -4.14 12.83
N LYS A 87 17.94 -5.24 13.56
CA LYS A 87 19.04 -5.43 14.50
C LYS A 87 20.06 -6.39 13.92
N ALA A 88 21.33 -6.05 14.01
CA ALA A 88 22.41 -6.96 13.68
C ALA A 88 23.34 -7.14 14.87
N GLU A 89 23.81 -8.36 15.08
CA GLU A 89 24.73 -8.70 16.14
C GLU A 89 25.93 -9.44 15.55
N VAL A 90 27.13 -9.08 15.97
CA VAL A 90 28.40 -9.72 15.58
C VAL A 90 29.21 -10.05 16.82
N SER A 91 30.03 -11.10 16.77
CA SER A 91 31.00 -11.39 17.84
C SER A 91 32.42 -11.35 17.31
N ALA A 92 33.35 -10.81 18.09
CA ALA A 92 34.76 -10.78 17.75
C ALA A 92 35.67 -10.95 18.97
N ALA A 93 36.97 -11.17 18.70
CA ALA A 93 37.99 -11.37 19.72
C ALA A 93 38.35 -10.08 20.50
N SER A 94 38.01 -8.90 19.98
CA SER A 94 38.26 -7.61 20.64
C SER A 94 37.12 -6.63 20.34
N GLY A 95 36.96 -5.61 21.19
CA GLY A 95 35.94 -4.57 20.97
C GLY A 95 36.16 -3.80 19.66
N ALA A 96 37.42 -3.51 19.31
CA ALA A 96 37.74 -2.85 18.05
C ALA A 96 37.40 -3.71 16.81
N ALA A 97 37.66 -5.02 16.89
CA ALA A 97 37.28 -5.95 15.83
C ALA A 97 35.75 -6.12 15.73
N ALA A 98 35.05 -6.10 16.87
CA ALA A 98 33.59 -6.18 16.91
C ALA A 98 32.96 -4.93 16.25
N LEU A 99 33.47 -3.74 16.57
CA LEU A 99 32.98 -2.49 15.97
C LEU A 99 33.22 -2.46 14.46
N LEU A 100 34.42 -2.81 13.98
CA LEU A 100 34.73 -2.84 12.55
C LEU A 100 33.85 -3.85 11.80
N ALA A 101 33.66 -5.04 12.35
CA ALA A 101 32.78 -6.05 11.77
C ALA A 101 31.31 -5.58 11.74
N LEU A 102 30.88 -4.87 12.78
CA LEU A 102 29.54 -4.31 12.88
C LEU A 102 29.29 -3.21 11.84
N GLU A 103 30.25 -2.28 11.68
CA GLU A 103 30.20 -1.22 10.67
C GLU A 103 30.20 -1.78 9.25
N THR A 104 31.00 -2.83 9.02
CA THR A 104 31.01 -3.55 7.74
C THR A 104 29.65 -4.18 7.44
N LEU A 105 29.08 -4.91 8.39
CA LEU A 105 27.76 -5.51 8.23
C LEU A 105 26.66 -4.46 8.07
N GLY A 106 26.74 -3.34 8.80
CA GLY A 106 25.82 -2.22 8.64
C GLY A 106 25.86 -1.62 7.23
N ALA A 107 27.06 -1.40 6.69
CA ALA A 107 27.23 -0.93 5.32
C ALA A 107 26.68 -1.92 4.28
N GLU A 108 26.88 -3.23 4.47
CA GLU A 108 26.31 -4.27 3.61
C GLU A 108 24.77 -4.30 3.66
N ILE A 109 24.18 -4.11 4.84
CA ILE A 109 22.72 -4.00 5.01
C ILE A 109 22.19 -2.78 4.26
N GLU A 110 22.77 -1.60 4.48
CA GLU A 110 22.36 -0.36 3.80
C GLU A 110 22.53 -0.48 2.28
N GLU A 111 23.65 -1.04 1.82
CA GLU A 111 23.92 -1.30 0.41
C GLU A 111 22.85 -2.21 -0.20
N ALA A 112 22.57 -3.35 0.43
CA ALA A 112 21.58 -4.32 -0.05
C ALA A 112 20.19 -3.69 -0.14
N ILE A 113 19.79 -2.89 0.85
CA ILE A 113 18.49 -2.21 0.91
C ILE A 113 18.40 -1.13 -0.16
N PHE A 114 19.32 -0.17 -0.17
CA PHE A 114 19.22 1.01 -1.01
C PHE A 114 19.58 0.73 -2.47
N LYS A 115 20.32 -0.33 -2.80
CA LYS A 115 20.54 -0.76 -4.19
C LYS A 115 19.44 -1.71 -4.71
N SER A 116 18.50 -2.14 -3.87
CA SER A 116 17.46 -3.08 -4.27
C SER A 116 16.45 -2.50 -5.27
N ILE A 117 16.49 -3.01 -6.51
CA ILE A 117 15.47 -2.73 -7.53
C ILE A 117 14.06 -3.18 -7.09
N PRO A 118 13.83 -4.39 -6.55
CA PRO A 118 12.47 -4.79 -6.18
C PRO A 118 11.88 -3.93 -5.05
N LEU A 119 12.69 -3.44 -4.12
CA LEU A 119 12.23 -2.51 -3.08
C LEU A 119 11.86 -1.14 -3.67
N ARG A 120 12.72 -0.58 -4.53
CA ARG A 120 12.47 0.71 -5.20
C ARG A 120 11.26 0.71 -6.14
N ARG A 121 10.76 -0.46 -6.55
CA ARG A 121 9.53 -0.57 -7.34
C ARG A 121 8.26 -0.37 -6.51
N ILE A 122 8.35 -0.55 -5.20
CA ILE A 122 7.19 -0.51 -4.29
C ILE A 122 7.30 0.63 -3.26
N ALA A 123 8.51 1.05 -2.93
CA ALA A 123 8.77 2.23 -2.11
C ALA A 123 8.73 3.50 -2.98
N GLN A 124 8.13 4.56 -2.46
CA GLN A 124 8.18 5.90 -3.04
C GLN A 124 9.41 6.66 -2.54
N ASP A 125 9.69 6.59 -1.25
CA ASP A 125 10.82 7.27 -0.63
C ASP A 125 11.29 6.55 0.65
N PHE A 126 12.44 6.98 1.19
CA PHE A 126 13.03 6.51 2.44
C PHE A 126 13.20 7.71 3.39
N PRO A 127 12.13 8.12 4.10
CA PRO A 127 12.12 9.38 4.85
C PRO A 127 13.14 9.46 6.00
N PHE A 128 13.60 8.32 6.52
CA PHE A 128 14.67 8.25 7.53
C PHE A 128 15.33 6.87 7.53
N CYS A 129 16.57 6.85 7.98
CA CYS A 129 17.34 5.64 8.28
C CYS A 129 18.26 5.99 9.46
N ASP A 130 17.82 5.68 10.68
CA ASP A 130 18.57 5.98 11.89
C ASP A 130 19.35 4.75 12.32
N THR A 131 20.65 4.90 12.56
CA THR A 131 21.55 3.80 12.90
C THR A 131 22.19 4.06 14.27
N GLU A 132 22.03 3.11 15.19
CA GLU A 132 22.65 3.12 16.52
C GLU A 132 23.58 1.90 16.67
N THR A 133 24.74 2.11 17.27
CA THR A 133 25.73 1.05 17.52
C THR A 133 26.08 0.96 19.00
N GLU A 134 26.32 -0.25 19.47
CA GLU A 134 26.75 -0.55 20.81
C GLU A 134 27.78 -1.69 20.78
N VAL A 135 28.77 -1.64 21.66
CA VAL A 135 29.72 -2.74 21.85
C VAL A 135 29.76 -3.09 23.33
N THR A 136 29.46 -4.35 23.63
CA THR A 136 29.48 -4.89 24.99
C THR A 136 30.48 -6.04 25.11
N ALA A 137 30.93 -6.28 26.33
CA ALA A 137 31.92 -7.31 26.67
C ALA A 137 31.50 -7.98 27.98
N ASP A 138 30.41 -8.74 27.96
CA ASP A 138 29.94 -9.51 29.12
C ASP A 138 30.82 -10.77 29.34
N GLY A 139 32.05 -10.53 29.82
CA GLY A 139 32.90 -11.52 30.49
C GLY A 139 33.70 -12.50 29.64
N SER A 140 33.59 -12.50 28.30
CA SER A 140 34.45 -13.34 27.46
C SER A 140 34.62 -12.80 26.03
N THR A 141 33.54 -12.80 25.24
CA THR A 141 33.58 -12.45 23.81
C THR A 141 32.96 -11.09 23.61
N HIS A 142 33.59 -10.22 22.81
CA HIS A 142 33.03 -8.92 22.49
C HIS A 142 31.87 -9.09 21.52
N VAL A 143 30.72 -8.50 21.84
CA VAL A 143 29.54 -8.49 20.99
C VAL A 143 29.27 -7.06 20.57
N GLY A 144 29.22 -6.84 19.25
CA GLY A 144 28.75 -5.59 18.66
C GLY A 144 27.26 -5.74 18.32
N GLY A 145 26.46 -4.75 18.70
CA GLY A 145 25.05 -4.63 18.36
C GLY A 145 24.78 -3.38 17.52
N LEU A 146 24.04 -3.55 16.43
CA LEU A 146 23.61 -2.51 15.50
C LEU A 146 22.09 -2.50 15.50
N SER A 147 21.48 -1.32 15.59
CA SER A 147 20.04 -1.13 15.46
C SER A 147 19.78 -0.08 14.40
N ILE A 148 19.16 -0.48 13.30
CA ILE A 148 18.71 0.40 12.22
C ILE A 148 17.20 0.55 12.31
N LEU A 149 16.72 1.78 12.36
CA LEU A 149 15.31 2.13 12.20
C LEU A 149 15.11 2.73 10.80
N LEU A 150 14.53 1.94 9.91
CA LEU A 150 14.33 2.30 8.50
C LEU A 150 12.87 2.70 8.25
N GLY A 151 12.65 3.91 7.75
CA GLY A 151 11.35 4.37 7.26
C GLY A 151 11.21 4.11 5.76
N ILE A 152 10.10 3.52 5.34
CA ILE A 152 9.78 3.31 3.93
C ILE A 152 8.41 3.92 3.65
N GLU A 153 8.37 4.88 2.72
CA GLU A 153 7.16 5.56 2.30
C GLU A 153 6.52 4.85 1.09
N PHE A 154 5.20 4.71 1.10
CA PHE A 154 4.40 4.22 -0.01
C PHE A 154 2.96 4.75 0.08
N VAL A 155 2.25 4.77 -1.06
CA VAL A 155 0.83 5.13 -1.10
C VAL A 155 -0.03 3.90 -0.81
N GLU A 156 -1.03 4.10 0.04
CA GLU A 156 -2.09 3.13 0.32
C GLU A 156 -3.44 3.81 0.07
N THR A 157 -4.27 3.20 -0.77
CA THR A 157 -5.63 3.66 -1.06
C THR A 157 -6.62 2.66 -0.42
N PHE A 158 -7.87 3.08 -0.24
CA PHE A 158 -8.92 2.21 0.26
C PHE A 158 -10.16 2.57 -0.54
N TYR A 159 -10.52 1.67 -1.44
CA TYR A 159 -11.76 1.77 -2.19
C TYR A 159 -12.91 1.25 -1.33
N PRO A 160 -14.05 1.95 -1.30
CA PRO A 160 -15.24 1.40 -0.68
C PRO A 160 -15.68 0.15 -1.46
N ASP A 161 -16.14 -0.87 -0.72
CA ASP A 161 -16.78 -2.03 -1.34
C ASP A 161 -18.16 -1.60 -1.87
N ILE A 162 -18.21 -1.16 -3.13
CA ILE A 162 -19.47 -0.85 -3.80
C ILE A 162 -20.04 -2.16 -4.33
N ASN A 163 -20.89 -2.79 -3.53
CA ASN A 163 -21.66 -3.97 -3.88
C ASN A 163 -23.07 -3.65 -4.41
N THR A 164 -23.43 -2.37 -4.43
CA THR A 164 -24.67 -1.89 -5.05
C THR A 164 -24.51 -1.82 -6.56
N GLN A 165 -25.33 -2.57 -7.29
CA GLN A 165 -25.41 -2.48 -8.74
C GLN A 165 -26.22 -1.25 -9.16
N LEU A 166 -25.75 -0.51 -10.16
CA LEU A 166 -26.56 0.50 -10.83
C LEU A 166 -27.62 -0.23 -11.66
N LEU A 167 -28.89 -0.13 -11.29
CA LEU A 167 -29.98 -0.87 -11.93
C LEU A 167 -30.54 -0.15 -13.16
N ALA A 168 -30.71 1.16 -13.07
CA ALA A 168 -31.26 1.98 -14.13
C ALA A 168 -30.66 3.39 -14.11
N MET A 169 -30.64 4.02 -15.28
CA MET A 169 -30.37 5.44 -15.47
C MET A 169 -31.46 6.01 -16.38
N ASP A 170 -32.20 6.99 -15.86
CA ASP A 170 -33.26 7.68 -16.59
C ASP A 170 -32.83 9.11 -16.89
N VAL A 171 -32.85 9.47 -18.17
CA VAL A 171 -32.59 10.84 -18.65
C VAL A 171 -33.81 11.30 -19.42
N THR A 172 -34.42 12.37 -18.95
CA THR A 172 -35.60 12.98 -19.59
C THR A 172 -35.28 14.41 -20.01
N ALA A 173 -35.72 14.79 -21.19
CA ALA A 173 -35.62 16.15 -21.71
C ALA A 173 -37.01 16.79 -21.79
N ASP A 174 -37.10 18.03 -21.31
CA ASP A 174 -38.27 18.89 -21.45
C ASP A 174 -37.92 20.07 -22.37
N LEU A 175 -38.58 20.17 -23.53
CA LEU A 175 -38.27 21.10 -24.60
C LEU A 175 -39.08 22.39 -24.47
N THR A 176 -38.40 23.54 -24.50
CA THR A 176 -39.03 24.86 -24.33
C THR A 176 -39.84 25.35 -25.53
N ASN A 177 -39.74 24.70 -26.70
CA ASN A 177 -40.44 25.10 -27.93
C ASN A 177 -41.68 24.25 -28.23
N VAL A 178 -41.92 23.19 -27.47
CA VAL A 178 -43.13 22.36 -27.55
C VAL A 178 -44.06 22.81 -26.44
N ALA A 179 -45.17 23.43 -26.81
CA ALA A 179 -46.16 23.92 -25.85
C ALA A 179 -47.55 23.38 -26.21
N ASP A 180 -48.22 22.76 -25.25
CA ASP A 180 -49.66 22.48 -25.32
C ASP A 180 -50.46 23.62 -24.67
N PRO A 181 -51.17 24.45 -25.46
CA PRO A 181 -51.91 25.60 -24.93
C PRO A 181 -53.10 25.21 -24.04
N ASN A 182 -53.58 23.97 -24.13
CA ASN A 182 -54.75 23.48 -23.38
C ASN A 182 -54.39 22.35 -22.41
N GLY A 183 -53.13 21.90 -22.40
CA GLY A 183 -52.66 20.77 -21.63
C GLY A 183 -52.65 21.06 -20.13
N THR A 184 -53.49 20.32 -19.39
CA THR A 184 -53.41 20.24 -17.93
C THR A 184 -53.00 18.82 -17.57
N TYR A 185 -51.75 18.64 -17.16
CA TYR A 185 -51.20 17.34 -16.79
C TYR A 185 -51.31 17.19 -15.26
N PRO A 186 -52.06 16.19 -14.74
CA PRO A 186 -52.28 16.06 -13.31
C PRO A 186 -51.01 15.69 -12.53
N ASN A 187 -50.03 15.06 -13.19
CA ASN A 187 -48.77 14.58 -12.60
C ASN A 187 -47.61 14.71 -13.60
N PRO A 188 -47.20 15.93 -13.97
CA PRO A 188 -46.04 16.11 -14.83
C PRO A 188 -44.78 15.57 -14.12
N PRO A 189 -43.82 14.95 -14.83
CA PRO A 189 -42.56 14.52 -14.24
C PRO A 189 -41.78 15.68 -13.59
N PHE A 190 -42.02 16.91 -14.06
CA PHE A 190 -41.38 18.14 -13.62
C PHE A 190 -42.39 19.23 -13.23
N PRO A 191 -43.11 19.10 -12.11
CA PRO A 191 -44.19 20.04 -11.73
C PRO A 191 -43.70 21.49 -11.56
N ASP A 192 -42.45 21.67 -11.13
CA ASP A 192 -41.85 22.99 -10.91
C ASP A 192 -41.33 23.64 -12.20
N ALA A 193 -41.21 22.88 -13.29
CA ALA A 193 -40.81 23.41 -14.60
C ALA A 193 -42.02 23.88 -15.43
N VAL A 194 -43.24 23.53 -15.03
CA VAL A 194 -44.48 23.80 -15.79
C VAL A 194 -44.98 25.22 -15.56
N THR A 195 -45.07 26.03 -16.61
CA THR A 195 -45.81 27.30 -16.57
C THR A 195 -47.33 27.05 -16.66
N PRO A 196 -48.22 27.76 -15.97
CA PRO A 196 -49.67 27.50 -16.12
C PRO A 196 -50.18 27.78 -17.54
N ALA A 197 -51.07 26.93 -18.07
CA ALA A 197 -51.77 27.19 -19.34
C ALA A 197 -52.76 28.37 -19.21
N PRO A 198 -53.06 29.12 -20.29
CA PRO A 198 -52.62 28.94 -21.67
C PRO A 198 -51.22 29.50 -21.94
N ARG A 199 -50.40 28.79 -22.71
CA ARG A 199 -49.01 29.19 -23.01
C ARG A 199 -48.69 29.07 -24.50
N THR A 200 -47.76 29.89 -24.98
CA THR A 200 -47.26 29.87 -26.37
C THR A 200 -45.82 29.37 -26.48
N GLN A 201 -45.10 29.27 -25.36
CA GLN A 201 -43.73 28.77 -25.22
C GLN A 201 -43.48 28.26 -23.79
N GLY A 202 -42.40 27.50 -23.62
CA GLY A 202 -41.92 26.98 -22.33
C GLY A 202 -42.32 25.54 -22.05
N PRO A 203 -41.63 24.86 -21.11
CA PRO A 203 -41.87 23.47 -20.74
C PRO A 203 -43.35 23.20 -20.46
N ASP A 204 -43.96 22.24 -21.15
CA ASP A 204 -45.40 21.95 -20.99
C ASP A 204 -45.71 20.90 -19.91
N GLY A 205 -44.65 20.34 -19.31
CA GLY A 205 -44.71 19.35 -18.24
C GLY A 205 -44.76 17.91 -18.73
N ARG A 206 -44.64 17.68 -20.04
CA ARG A 206 -44.37 16.35 -20.60
C ARG A 206 -42.87 16.15 -20.76
N ALA A 207 -42.45 14.88 -20.87
CA ALA A 207 -41.12 14.56 -21.38
C ALA A 207 -41.22 14.38 -22.90
N GLU A 208 -40.64 15.26 -23.70
CA GLU A 208 -40.59 15.12 -25.16
C GLU A 208 -39.56 14.08 -25.60
N GLY A 209 -38.60 13.76 -24.72
CA GLY A 209 -37.63 12.69 -24.93
C GLY A 209 -37.29 12.01 -23.63
N GLU A 210 -37.21 10.68 -23.67
CA GLU A 210 -36.74 9.85 -22.58
C GLU A 210 -35.68 8.87 -23.12
N VAL A 211 -34.58 8.76 -22.39
CA VAL A 211 -33.60 7.69 -22.53
C VAL A 211 -33.59 6.91 -21.23
N ASN A 212 -34.13 5.70 -21.28
CA ASN A 212 -34.10 4.75 -20.18
C ASN A 212 -33.02 3.70 -20.47
N VAL A 213 -31.99 3.65 -19.62
CA VAL A 213 -30.95 2.63 -19.71
C VAL A 213 -31.11 1.68 -18.54
N GLN A 214 -31.51 0.45 -18.83
CA GLN A 214 -31.48 -0.65 -17.87
C GLN A 214 -30.18 -1.41 -18.00
N PHE A 215 -29.50 -1.62 -16.87
CA PHE A 215 -28.27 -2.39 -16.86
C PHE A 215 -28.58 -3.87 -16.63
N PRO A 216 -27.94 -4.80 -17.36
CA PRO A 216 -28.13 -6.23 -17.16
C PRO A 216 -27.68 -6.65 -15.76
N GLN A 217 -28.43 -7.59 -15.18
CA GLN A 217 -28.16 -8.16 -13.86
C GLN A 217 -27.09 -9.25 -13.91
#